data_AF-A0A522AJQ9-F1
#
_entry.id   AF-A0A522AJQ9-F1
#
_cell.length_a   1.000
_cell.length_b   1.000
_cell.length_c   1.000
_cell.angle_alpha   90.00
_cell.angle_beta   90.00
_cell.angle_gamma   90.00
#
_symmetry.space_group_name_H-M   'P 1'
#
loop_
_entity.id
_entity.type
_entity.pdbx_description
1 polymer ?
#
loop_
_entity_poly.entity_id
_entity_poly.type
_entity_poly.pdbx_seq_one_letter_code
_entity_poly.pdbx_strand_id
1 'polypeptide(L)'
;MAKIIRFREAEMLVAFFPFSAKVADKAVILQADCDDLEKSIRWGYIRHADQIKGDFEALRESFEANLPAQTNGLISTLEDAVKWFVDRLGDTAFVRVDWPVSRIQFHLPISDKFKQMFDSDTGWLDEAHTVSSALKALFITLEDLRKIQIHKSITLHDVLRFQRVGKFVCEAFEEYAHRNKLHNSPIYLRSIVGHLPEASAFTIARELCGIEKPEDLYELLCANEQFTGVFDVLYRPVFRFGGEYLFPGGIIAYSNIMRNALHAAKFRFDSTESVDPITERLVRTFNRVGVKAISRVDYSFAGQKGEVDVLVVIGDQLFAFECKNSLHPCNTHELRQSYGYAINGFEQLGKLRRLFERPDFAHYMREKTGLAMQNITGLTTCVVTGNRMFTGYEVNGHAVRNVYEIENAIMGGAAQFSFAKDLLHPNGEYETFRFRFWNGKQLEANDLIDYIQRDSLHQIAFRAMKSSVQVIPFGRRELRFKSFLLDVQDFAEELRRHARVEIAPSSEPL
;
A
#
# COMPACT_ATOMS: atom_id res chain seq x y z
N MET A 1 4.33 7.60 -25.42
CA MET A 1 4.30 6.53 -24.41
C MET A 1 2.99 6.51 -23.61
N ALA A 2 2.56 7.61 -22.98
CA ALA A 2 1.35 7.68 -22.15
C ALA A 2 0.05 7.15 -22.81
N LYS A 3 -0.18 7.45 -24.10
CA LYS A 3 -1.37 6.97 -24.82
C LYS A 3 -1.40 5.44 -24.96
N ILE A 4 -0.26 4.80 -25.25
CA ILE A 4 -0.16 3.34 -25.37
C ILE A 4 -0.47 2.68 -24.02
N ILE A 5 0.00 3.27 -22.91
CA ILE A 5 -0.31 2.79 -21.56
C ILE A 5 -1.82 2.83 -21.32
N ARG A 6 -2.49 3.94 -21.63
CA ARG A 6 -3.96 4.05 -21.51
C ARG A 6 -4.71 3.02 -22.37
N PHE A 7 -4.20 2.73 -23.57
CA PHE A 7 -4.81 1.68 -24.41
C PHE A 7 -4.69 0.29 -23.76
N ARG A 8 -3.52 -0.04 -23.21
CA ARG A 8 -3.32 -1.31 -22.48
C ARG A 8 -4.19 -1.40 -21.23
N GLU A 9 -4.34 -0.29 -20.49
CA GLU A 9 -5.27 -0.22 -19.36
C GLU A 9 -6.71 -0.54 -19.79
N ALA A 10 -7.15 -0.01 -20.93
CA ALA A 10 -8.47 -0.33 -21.48
C ALA A 10 -8.62 -1.82 -21.83
N GLU A 11 -7.62 -2.42 -22.49
CA GLU A 11 -7.63 -3.87 -22.76
C GLU A 11 -7.71 -4.69 -21.47
N MET A 12 -6.94 -4.30 -20.46
CA MET A 12 -6.94 -4.97 -19.16
C MET A 12 -8.30 -4.87 -18.45
N LEU A 13 -8.93 -3.70 -18.48
CA LEU A 13 -10.26 -3.51 -17.89
C LEU A 13 -11.29 -4.44 -18.54
N VAL A 14 -11.36 -4.45 -19.88
CA VAL A 14 -12.34 -5.27 -20.61
C VAL A 14 -12.04 -6.77 -20.47
N ALA A 15 -10.77 -7.17 -20.45
CA ALA A 15 -10.40 -8.57 -20.44
C ALA A 15 -10.57 -9.25 -19.06
N PHE A 16 -10.43 -8.50 -17.96
CA PHE A 16 -10.33 -9.08 -16.62
C PHE A 16 -11.31 -8.53 -15.58
N PHE A 17 -12.05 -7.49 -15.92
CA PHE A 17 -13.05 -6.87 -15.06
C PHE A 17 -14.37 -6.80 -15.84
N PRO A 18 -15.52 -6.66 -15.17
CA PRO A 18 -16.81 -6.49 -15.83
C PRO A 18 -16.92 -5.03 -16.32
N PHE A 19 -16.11 -4.73 -17.34
CA PHE A 19 -16.11 -3.49 -18.09
C PHE A 19 -16.49 -3.80 -19.52
N SER A 20 -17.32 -2.96 -20.09
CA SER A 20 -17.74 -3.03 -21.48
C SER A 20 -17.15 -1.87 -22.28
N ALA A 21 -16.81 -2.15 -23.54
CA ALA A 21 -16.40 -1.16 -24.52
C ALA A 21 -17.51 -0.99 -25.57
N LYS A 22 -17.96 0.25 -25.78
CA LYS A 22 -18.98 0.60 -26.77
C LYS A 22 -18.40 1.57 -27.79
N VAL A 23 -18.63 1.30 -29.08
CA VAL A 23 -18.21 2.20 -30.15
C VAL A 23 -19.34 3.21 -30.41
N ALA A 24 -19.02 4.49 -30.39
CA ALA A 24 -19.92 5.59 -30.72
C ALA A 24 -19.18 6.59 -31.62
N ASP A 25 -19.56 6.65 -32.90
CA ASP A 25 -18.89 7.44 -33.94
C ASP A 25 -17.36 7.24 -33.99
N LYS A 26 -16.61 8.26 -33.53
CA LYS A 26 -15.15 8.27 -33.48
C LYS A 26 -14.61 7.91 -32.09
N ALA A 27 -15.45 7.52 -31.15
CA ALA A 27 -15.08 7.21 -29.78
C ALA A 27 -15.30 5.72 -29.45
N VAL A 28 -14.41 5.17 -28.63
CA VAL A 28 -14.62 3.93 -27.89
C VAL A 28 -14.81 4.31 -26.42
N ILE A 29 -16.00 4.05 -25.88
CA ILE A 29 -16.36 4.37 -24.50
C ILE A 29 -16.21 3.11 -23.66
N LEU A 30 -15.29 3.14 -22.69
CA LEU A 30 -15.15 2.13 -21.65
C LEU A 30 -15.92 2.54 -20.40
N GLN A 31 -16.66 1.60 -19.84
CA GLN A 31 -17.39 1.78 -18.60
C GLN A 31 -17.50 0.46 -17.84
N ALA A 32 -17.52 0.51 -16.51
CA ALA A 32 -17.90 -0.64 -15.70
C ALA A 32 -19.37 -1.01 -15.97
N ASP A 33 -19.69 -2.30 -15.87
CA ASP A 33 -21.06 -2.80 -16.03
C ASP A 33 -21.94 -2.42 -14.82
N CYS A 34 -21.31 -2.13 -13.68
CA CYS A 34 -21.93 -1.56 -12.50
C CYS A 34 -21.12 -0.34 -12.03
N ASP A 35 -21.79 0.79 -11.78
CA ASP A 35 -21.13 2.03 -11.34
C ASP A 35 -20.42 1.85 -9.99
N ASP A 36 -20.96 1.02 -9.08
CA ASP A 36 -20.37 0.77 -7.76
C ASP A 36 -19.00 0.08 -7.84
N LEU A 37 -18.76 -0.72 -8.88
CA LEU A 37 -17.42 -1.28 -9.12
C LEU A 37 -16.40 -0.17 -9.35
N GLU A 38 -16.65 0.73 -10.31
CA GLU A 38 -15.74 1.83 -10.60
C GLU A 38 -15.63 2.80 -9.41
N LYS A 39 -16.75 3.12 -8.74
CA LYS A 39 -16.75 3.96 -7.53
C LYS A 39 -15.90 3.34 -6.41
N SER A 40 -15.98 2.03 -6.20
CA SER A 40 -15.17 1.34 -5.19
C SER A 40 -13.66 1.35 -5.52
N ILE A 41 -13.29 1.29 -6.80
CA ILE A 41 -11.90 1.46 -7.26
C ILE A 41 -11.43 2.90 -6.97
N ARG A 42 -12.24 3.91 -7.34
CA ARG A 42 -11.90 5.32 -7.10
C ARG A 42 -11.80 5.64 -5.61
N TRP A 43 -12.76 5.15 -4.83
CA TRP A 43 -12.75 5.29 -3.38
C TRP A 43 -11.50 4.65 -2.76
N GLY A 44 -11.13 3.45 -3.22
CA GLY A 44 -9.93 2.77 -2.78
C GLY A 44 -8.67 3.59 -3.00
N TYR A 45 -8.55 4.29 -4.14
CA TYR A 45 -7.41 5.16 -4.44
C TYR A 45 -7.42 6.44 -3.60
N ILE A 46 -8.58 7.10 -3.47
CA ILE A 46 -8.75 8.29 -2.63
C ILE A 46 -8.34 7.98 -1.20
N ARG A 47 -8.90 6.92 -0.61
CA ARG A 47 -8.62 6.55 0.79
C ARG A 47 -7.20 6.06 1.02
N HIS A 48 -6.55 5.53 -0.01
CA HIS A 48 -5.13 5.19 0.08
C HIS A 48 -4.26 6.45 0.13
N ALA A 49 -4.54 7.43 -0.74
CA ALA A 49 -3.85 8.72 -0.73
C ALA A 49 -4.06 9.49 0.58
N ASP A 50 -5.31 9.54 1.07
CA ASP A 50 -5.64 10.16 2.36
C ASP A 50 -4.85 9.51 3.52
N GLN A 51 -4.76 8.18 3.54
CA GLN A 51 -3.99 7.49 4.57
C GLN A 51 -2.50 7.83 4.50
N ILE A 52 -1.90 7.80 3.30
CA ILE A 52 -0.48 8.12 3.14
C ILE A 52 -0.20 9.53 3.69
N LYS A 53 -1.06 10.49 3.35
CA LYS A 53 -0.95 11.86 3.86
C LYS A 53 -1.08 11.92 5.38
N GLY A 54 -2.13 11.34 5.97
CA GLY A 54 -2.35 11.38 7.41
C GLY A 54 -1.26 10.64 8.21
N ASP A 55 -0.78 9.50 7.71
CA ASP A 55 0.33 8.76 8.34
C ASP A 55 1.64 9.58 8.30
N PHE A 56 1.87 10.36 7.23
CA PHE A 56 3.02 11.27 7.15
C PHE A 56 2.91 12.44 8.14
N GLU A 57 1.74 13.07 8.22
CA GLU A 57 1.49 14.21 9.12
C GLU A 57 1.67 13.80 10.59
N ALA A 58 1.07 12.68 11.02
CA ALA A 58 1.19 12.18 12.38
C ALA A 58 2.64 11.78 12.75
N LEU A 59 3.39 11.22 11.79
CA LEU A 59 4.81 10.95 12.01
C LEU A 59 5.60 12.25 12.18
N ARG A 60 5.37 13.23 11.32
CA ARG A 60 6.04 14.53 11.38
C ARG A 60 5.79 15.21 12.73
N GLU A 61 4.56 15.26 13.20
CA GLU A 61 4.19 15.84 14.49
C GLU A 61 4.86 15.11 15.66
N SER A 62 4.86 13.77 15.64
CA SER A 62 5.57 12.96 16.64
C SER A 62 7.09 13.22 16.64
N PHE A 63 7.70 13.38 15.47
CA PHE A 63 9.12 13.71 15.35
C PHE A 63 9.41 15.14 15.84
N GLU A 64 8.62 16.12 15.44
CA GLU A 64 8.76 17.54 15.84
C GLU A 64 8.61 17.70 17.36
N ALA A 65 7.69 16.96 17.99
CA ALA A 65 7.53 16.96 19.44
C ALA A 65 8.74 16.35 20.19
N ASN A 66 9.50 15.46 19.56
CA ASN A 66 10.62 14.73 20.17
C ASN A 66 12.02 15.21 19.73
N LEU A 67 12.08 16.23 18.86
CA LEU A 67 13.31 16.76 18.24
C LEU A 67 14.43 17.14 19.23
N PRO A 68 14.15 17.74 20.41
CA PRO A 68 15.20 18.15 21.35
C PRO A 68 15.88 16.98 22.07
N ALA A 69 15.24 15.80 22.17
CA ALA A 69 15.73 14.68 22.99
C ALA A 69 16.47 13.61 22.17
N GLN A 70 16.19 13.48 20.88
CA GLN A 70 16.72 12.38 20.06
C GLN A 70 17.96 12.72 19.25
N THR A 71 18.23 14.01 19.01
CA THR A 71 19.20 14.37 17.96
C THR A 71 20.64 14.50 18.45
N ASN A 72 20.96 14.83 19.70
CA ASN A 72 22.37 15.03 20.14
C ASN A 72 23.23 15.89 19.15
N GLY A 73 22.61 16.75 18.34
CA GLY A 73 23.28 17.51 17.26
C GLY A 73 23.52 16.76 15.92
N LEU A 74 22.94 15.57 15.73
CA LEU A 74 22.90 14.84 14.45
C LEU A 74 21.80 15.38 13.53
N ILE A 75 22.07 15.19 12.24
CA ILE A 75 21.27 15.63 11.12
C ILE A 75 19.92 14.90 11.09
N SER A 76 18.81 15.63 11.21
CA SER A 76 17.44 15.07 11.36
C SER A 76 16.76 14.70 10.03
N THR A 77 17.14 15.36 8.94
CA THR A 77 16.56 15.16 7.60
C THR A 77 17.61 14.70 6.60
N LEU A 78 17.17 14.02 5.52
CA LEU A 78 18.07 13.65 4.44
C LEU A 78 18.61 14.91 3.73
N GLU A 79 17.78 15.93 3.58
CA GLU A 79 18.15 17.19 2.95
C GLU A 79 19.32 17.87 3.67
N ASP A 80 19.27 17.95 5.00
CA ASP A 80 20.35 18.51 5.81
C ASP A 80 21.64 17.67 5.67
N ALA A 81 21.50 16.34 5.57
CA ALA A 81 22.64 15.42 5.43
C ALA A 81 23.33 15.62 4.08
N VAL A 82 22.53 15.77 3.03
CA VAL A 82 22.97 16.06 1.68
C VAL A 82 23.67 17.41 1.60
N LYS A 83 23.06 18.48 2.14
CA LYS A 83 23.65 19.82 2.15
C LYS A 83 25.00 19.83 2.85
N TRP A 84 25.06 19.24 4.05
CA TRP A 84 26.30 19.12 4.82
C TRP A 84 27.39 18.37 4.04
N PHE A 85 27.02 17.28 3.37
CA PHE A 85 27.95 16.47 2.58
C PHE A 85 28.50 17.26 1.39
N VAL A 86 27.62 17.90 0.61
CA VAL A 86 28.02 18.69 -0.57
C VAL A 86 28.87 19.89 -0.16
N ASP A 87 28.53 20.59 0.93
CA ASP A 87 29.30 21.72 1.48
C ASP A 87 30.75 21.36 1.81
N ARG A 88 30.99 20.15 2.31
CA ARG A 88 32.29 19.75 2.85
C ARG A 88 33.10 18.86 1.93
N LEU A 89 32.42 18.03 1.15
CA LEU A 89 33.02 16.91 0.44
C LEU A 89 32.62 16.89 -1.04
N GLY A 90 31.71 17.77 -1.51
CA GLY A 90 31.15 17.73 -2.86
C GLY A 90 32.21 17.63 -3.96
N ASP A 91 33.19 18.52 -3.97
CA ASP A 91 34.24 18.54 -5.01
C ASP A 91 35.20 17.35 -4.95
N THR A 92 35.34 16.71 -3.78
CA THR A 92 36.15 15.48 -3.62
C THR A 92 35.34 14.22 -3.90
N ALA A 93 34.04 14.26 -3.64
CA ALA A 93 33.13 13.14 -3.79
C ALA A 93 32.61 13.01 -5.22
N PHE A 94 32.43 14.12 -5.94
CA PHE A 94 31.93 14.16 -7.30
C PHE A 94 33.03 14.60 -8.25
N VAL A 95 33.71 13.62 -8.84
CA VAL A 95 34.90 13.85 -9.66
C VAL A 95 34.54 13.69 -11.13
N ARG A 96 34.93 14.68 -11.94
CA ARG A 96 34.81 14.57 -13.40
C ARG A 96 35.84 13.58 -13.93
N VAL A 97 35.37 12.63 -14.74
CA VAL A 97 36.19 11.69 -15.51
C VAL A 97 35.88 11.86 -16.99
N ASP A 98 36.90 11.96 -17.84
CA ASP A 98 36.70 12.25 -19.27
C ASP A 98 36.66 11.01 -20.19
N TRP A 99 37.07 9.83 -19.69
CA TRP A 99 37.13 8.57 -20.45
C TRP A 99 36.23 7.48 -19.83
N PRO A 100 35.58 6.59 -20.61
CA PRO A 100 35.45 6.62 -22.08
C PRO A 100 34.55 7.74 -22.60
N VAL A 101 33.70 8.30 -21.74
CA VAL A 101 32.89 9.48 -22.03
C VAL A 101 32.91 10.39 -20.80
N SER A 102 32.99 11.71 -21.03
CA SER A 102 32.95 12.72 -19.97
C SER A 102 31.67 12.64 -19.15
N ARG A 103 31.85 12.38 -17.85
CA ARG A 103 30.81 12.20 -16.83
C ARG A 103 31.38 12.54 -15.44
N ILE A 104 30.50 12.60 -14.46
CA ILE A 104 30.82 12.77 -13.05
C ILE A 104 30.69 11.40 -12.40
N GLN A 105 31.75 10.96 -11.73
CA GLN A 105 31.79 9.75 -10.93
C GLN A 105 31.70 10.14 -9.46
N PHE A 106 30.93 9.37 -8.70
CA PHE A 106 30.84 9.57 -7.26
C PHE A 106 31.81 8.65 -6.51
N HIS A 107 32.37 9.17 -5.43
CA HIS A 107 33.28 8.50 -4.51
C HIS A 107 32.82 8.80 -3.08
N LEU A 108 32.35 7.79 -2.36
CA LEU A 108 31.92 7.96 -0.98
C LEU A 108 33.10 7.82 -0.01
N PRO A 109 33.31 8.76 0.91
CA PRO A 109 34.33 8.65 1.93
C PRO A 109 33.84 7.71 3.03
N ILE A 110 34.31 6.45 3.03
CA ILE A 110 33.95 5.42 4.02
C ILE A 110 34.71 5.65 5.34
N SER A 111 34.50 6.81 5.96
CA SER A 111 35.02 7.16 7.28
C SER A 111 33.98 6.85 8.36
N ASP A 112 34.40 6.59 9.61
CA ASP A 112 33.47 6.25 10.70
C ASP A 112 32.40 7.31 10.93
N LYS A 113 32.77 8.59 10.82
CA LYS A 113 31.82 9.71 10.93
C LYS A 113 30.78 9.71 9.80
N PHE A 114 31.15 9.28 8.60
CA PHE A 114 30.22 9.17 7.48
C PHE A 114 29.31 7.96 7.64
N LYS A 115 29.84 6.81 8.10
CA LYS A 115 29.05 5.60 8.39
C LYS A 115 27.95 5.87 9.42
N GLN A 116 28.26 6.64 10.46
CA GLN A 116 27.30 7.04 11.51
C GLN A 116 26.05 7.73 10.98
N MET A 117 26.10 8.35 9.78
CA MET A 117 24.92 8.93 9.14
C MET A 117 23.90 7.87 8.68
N PHE A 118 24.31 6.62 8.56
CA PHE A 118 23.50 5.50 8.06
C PHE A 118 23.16 4.45 9.13
N ASP A 119 23.72 4.56 10.34
CA ASP A 119 23.60 3.54 11.39
C ASP A 119 22.20 3.44 12.03
N SER A 120 21.35 4.46 11.88
CA SER A 120 20.01 4.46 12.48
C SER A 120 19.08 3.43 11.83
N ASP A 121 18.16 2.81 12.57
CA ASP A 121 17.23 1.83 11.96
C ASP A 121 16.08 2.48 11.21
N THR A 122 15.55 3.59 11.71
CA THR A 122 14.45 4.32 11.06
C THR A 122 14.90 5.26 9.95
N GLY A 123 16.21 5.56 9.89
CA GLY A 123 16.75 6.52 8.93
C GLY A 123 16.37 7.95 9.25
N TRP A 124 16.32 8.76 8.19
CA TRP A 124 15.83 10.15 8.24
C TRP A 124 14.31 10.21 8.33
N LEU A 125 13.75 11.37 8.70
CA LEU A 125 12.30 11.59 8.80
C LEU A 125 11.54 11.13 7.54
N ASP A 126 12.05 11.45 6.35
CA ASP A 126 11.42 11.09 5.07
C ASP A 126 11.38 9.57 4.84
N GLU A 127 12.32 8.83 5.43
CA GLU A 127 12.38 7.37 5.38
C GLU A 127 11.44 6.73 6.39
N ALA A 128 11.28 7.32 7.58
CA ALA A 128 10.38 6.83 8.62
C ALA A 128 8.94 6.66 8.08
N HIS A 129 8.48 7.55 7.21
CA HIS A 129 7.20 7.41 6.52
C HIS A 129 7.13 6.20 5.58
N THR A 130 8.20 5.96 4.81
CA THR A 130 8.30 4.81 3.88
C THR A 130 8.27 3.50 4.68
N VAL A 131 9.02 3.45 5.78
CA VAL A 131 9.03 2.31 6.71
C VAL A 131 7.65 2.09 7.30
N SER A 132 7.04 3.11 7.90
CA SER A 132 5.70 3.01 8.50
C SER A 132 4.66 2.49 7.50
N SER A 133 4.66 3.05 6.28
CA SER A 133 3.77 2.62 5.20
C SER A 133 3.99 1.16 4.82
N ALA A 134 5.24 0.69 4.76
CA ALA A 134 5.57 -0.70 4.45
C ALA A 134 5.17 -1.67 5.57
N LEU A 135 5.47 -1.33 6.83
CA LEU A 135 5.06 -2.12 8.00
C LEU A 135 3.54 -2.33 8.02
N LYS A 136 2.80 -1.24 7.73
CA LYS A 136 1.35 -1.28 7.59
C LYS A 136 0.92 -2.18 6.43
N ALA A 137 1.41 -1.93 5.21
CA ALA A 137 1.02 -2.70 4.04
C ALA A 137 1.34 -4.21 4.13
N LEU A 138 2.39 -4.57 4.86
CA LEU A 138 2.86 -5.94 5.02
C LEU A 138 2.34 -6.64 6.28
N PHE A 139 1.67 -5.90 7.18
CA PHE A 139 1.20 -6.41 8.48
C PHE A 139 2.32 -6.93 9.39
N ILE A 140 3.47 -6.26 9.36
CA ILE A 140 4.66 -6.65 10.14
C ILE A 140 5.10 -5.54 11.09
N THR A 141 5.87 -5.91 12.11
CA THR A 141 6.51 -4.97 13.03
C THR A 141 7.88 -4.53 12.51
N LEU A 142 8.45 -3.48 13.12
CA LEU A 142 9.83 -3.07 12.83
C LEU A 142 10.84 -4.18 13.18
N GLU A 143 10.55 -4.99 14.21
CA GLU A 143 11.38 -6.14 14.56
C GLU A 143 11.33 -7.23 13.49
N ASP A 144 10.15 -7.51 12.95
CA ASP A 144 9.97 -8.44 11.84
C ASP A 144 10.72 -7.98 10.59
N LEU A 145 10.67 -6.69 10.25
CA LEU A 145 11.40 -6.11 9.12
C LEU A 145 12.90 -6.45 9.16
N ARG A 146 13.49 -6.48 10.37
CA ARG A 146 14.91 -6.79 10.61
C ARG A 146 15.22 -8.28 10.53
N LYS A 147 14.24 -9.16 10.75
CA LYS A 147 14.45 -10.61 10.88
C LYS A 147 14.00 -11.40 9.67
N ILE A 148 12.99 -10.92 8.95
CA ILE A 148 12.42 -11.62 7.80
C ILE A 148 13.43 -11.63 6.67
N GLN A 149 14.03 -12.80 6.47
CA GLN A 149 14.90 -13.08 5.34
C GLN A 149 14.04 -13.34 4.10
N ILE A 150 14.26 -12.52 3.07
CA ILE A 150 13.54 -12.62 1.81
C ILE A 150 14.36 -13.33 0.74
N HIS A 151 15.68 -13.32 0.84
CA HIS A 151 16.56 -13.99 -0.11
C HIS A 151 17.90 -14.33 0.53
N LYS A 152 18.18 -15.63 0.74
CA LYS A 152 19.42 -16.10 1.37
C LYS A 152 19.66 -15.35 2.70
N SER A 153 20.75 -14.60 2.82
CA SER A 153 21.05 -13.80 4.02
C SER A 153 20.35 -12.45 4.09
N ILE A 154 19.69 -12.01 3.01
CA ILE A 154 19.14 -10.66 2.86
C ILE A 154 17.75 -10.54 3.48
N THR A 155 17.62 -9.56 4.36
CA THR A 155 16.36 -9.15 5.00
C THR A 155 15.71 -7.97 4.26
N LEU A 156 14.45 -7.66 4.59
CA LEU A 156 13.82 -6.43 4.07
C LEU A 156 14.52 -5.16 4.55
N HIS A 157 15.05 -5.18 5.78
CA HIS A 157 15.80 -4.07 6.33
C HIS A 157 17.10 -3.80 5.57
N ASP A 158 17.79 -4.84 5.11
CA ASP A 158 18.99 -4.69 4.27
C ASP A 158 18.67 -3.99 2.94
N VAL A 159 17.55 -4.34 2.33
CA VAL A 159 17.07 -3.70 1.10
C VAL A 159 16.71 -2.22 1.33
N LEU A 160 16.09 -1.91 2.48
CA LEU A 160 15.81 -0.53 2.87
C LEU A 160 17.09 0.28 3.06
N ARG A 161 18.08 -0.25 3.79
CA ARG A 161 19.39 0.41 3.99
C ARG A 161 20.14 0.61 2.66
N PHE A 162 20.02 -0.33 1.73
CA PHE A 162 20.55 -0.15 0.39
C PHE A 162 19.87 1.01 -0.36
N GLN A 163 18.54 1.12 -0.30
CA GLN A 163 17.84 2.28 -0.88
C GLN A 163 18.20 3.59 -0.17
N ARG A 164 18.40 3.58 1.15
CA ARG A 164 18.86 4.76 1.91
C ARG A 164 20.15 5.32 1.32
N VAL A 165 21.15 4.47 1.10
CA VAL A 165 22.41 4.87 0.46
C VAL A 165 22.17 5.37 -0.97
N GLY A 166 21.37 4.66 -1.76
CA GLY A 166 21.03 5.07 -3.12
C GLY A 166 20.33 6.44 -3.19
N LYS A 167 19.39 6.69 -2.27
CA LYS A 167 18.67 7.97 -2.14
C LYS A 167 19.63 9.08 -1.74
N PHE A 168 20.49 8.86 -0.74
CA PHE A 168 21.51 9.82 -0.36
C PHE A 168 22.44 10.19 -1.52
N VAL A 169 22.96 9.20 -2.25
CA VAL A 169 23.84 9.45 -3.41
C VAL A 169 23.11 10.23 -4.51
N CYS A 170 21.86 9.87 -4.80
CA CYS A 170 21.04 10.55 -5.79
C CYS A 170 20.81 12.02 -5.43
N GLU A 171 20.33 12.29 -4.22
CA GLU A 171 20.04 13.65 -3.75
C GLU A 171 21.33 14.49 -3.62
N ALA A 172 22.44 13.89 -3.16
CA ALA A 172 23.72 14.57 -3.10
C ALA A 172 24.27 14.93 -4.48
N PHE A 173 24.07 14.06 -5.48
CA PHE A 173 24.43 14.37 -6.86
C PHE A 173 23.55 15.48 -7.45
N GLU A 174 22.24 15.45 -7.21
CA GLU A 174 21.31 16.51 -7.66
C GLU A 174 21.66 17.86 -7.03
N GLU A 175 21.93 17.91 -5.73
CA GLU A 175 22.36 19.13 -5.03
C GLU A 175 23.70 19.65 -5.57
N TYR A 176 24.67 18.75 -5.80
CA TYR A 176 25.94 19.11 -6.44
C TYR A 176 25.74 19.65 -7.86
N ALA A 177 24.89 18.99 -8.66
CA ALA A 177 24.57 19.40 -10.03
C ALA A 177 23.86 20.75 -10.07
N HIS A 178 22.97 21.02 -9.12
CA HIS A 178 22.27 22.28 -8.99
C HIS A 178 23.25 23.44 -8.74
N ARG A 179 24.11 23.31 -7.72
CA ARG A 179 25.11 24.33 -7.35
C ARG A 179 26.10 24.60 -8.46
N ASN A 180 26.46 23.57 -9.22
CA ASN A 180 27.38 23.66 -10.35
C ASN A 180 26.69 23.92 -11.70
N LYS A 181 25.38 24.18 -11.70
CA LYS A 181 24.57 24.51 -12.90
C LYS A 181 24.67 23.48 -14.03
N LEU A 182 24.68 22.20 -13.67
CA LEU A 182 24.95 21.09 -14.59
C LEU A 182 23.70 20.51 -15.27
N HIS A 183 22.48 20.75 -14.77
CA HIS A 183 21.26 20.08 -15.25
C HIS A 183 21.01 20.21 -16.76
N ASN A 184 21.44 21.29 -17.39
CA ASN A 184 21.29 21.52 -18.83
C ASN A 184 22.49 21.02 -19.67
N SER A 185 23.49 20.43 -19.03
CA SER A 185 24.71 19.95 -19.68
C SER A 185 24.60 18.47 -20.05
N PRO A 186 25.16 18.03 -21.20
CA PRO A 186 25.28 16.62 -21.53
C PRO A 186 26.00 15.79 -20.46
N ILE A 187 26.89 16.41 -19.68
CA ILE A 187 27.62 15.71 -18.62
C ILE A 187 26.67 15.22 -17.52
N TYR A 188 25.64 16.00 -17.17
CA TYR A 188 24.66 15.61 -16.16
C TYR A 188 23.92 14.34 -16.59
N LEU A 189 23.36 14.33 -17.80
CA LEU A 189 22.65 13.17 -18.35
C LEU A 189 23.52 11.90 -18.38
N ARG A 190 24.83 12.05 -18.63
CA ARG A 190 25.80 10.93 -18.65
C ARG A 190 26.24 10.46 -17.26
N SER A 191 25.81 11.16 -16.21
CA SER A 191 26.21 10.92 -14.81
C SER A 191 25.05 10.46 -13.92
N ILE A 192 23.80 10.49 -14.41
CA ILE A 192 22.60 10.04 -13.67
C ILE A 192 22.71 8.55 -13.30
N VAL A 193 23.39 7.76 -14.14
CA VAL A 193 23.71 6.36 -13.84
C VAL A 193 25.10 6.32 -13.26
N GLY A 194 25.20 5.96 -11.98
CA GLY A 194 26.46 5.79 -11.29
C GLY A 194 27.18 4.52 -11.72
N HIS A 195 28.52 4.57 -11.77
CA HIS A 195 29.38 3.43 -12.10
C HIS A 195 30.27 3.10 -10.92
N LEU A 196 30.21 1.85 -10.45
CA LEU A 196 31.10 1.36 -9.40
C LEU A 196 31.76 0.05 -9.81
N PRO A 197 33.08 -0.10 -9.61
CA PRO A 197 33.73 -1.39 -9.59
C PRO A 197 33.10 -2.31 -8.53
N GLU A 198 33.09 -3.62 -8.78
CA GLU A 198 32.55 -4.63 -7.84
C GLU A 198 33.07 -4.45 -6.41
N ALA A 199 34.38 -4.23 -6.25
CA ALA A 199 34.99 -4.00 -4.94
C ALA A 199 34.36 -2.81 -4.20
N SER A 200 34.18 -1.67 -4.88
CA SER A 200 33.56 -0.48 -4.30
C SER A 200 32.08 -0.68 -3.97
N ALA A 201 31.34 -1.35 -4.86
CA ALA A 201 29.93 -1.70 -4.65
C ALA A 201 29.75 -2.61 -3.42
N PHE A 202 30.66 -3.57 -3.22
CA PHE A 202 30.64 -4.48 -2.08
C PHE A 202 31.05 -3.77 -0.79
N THR A 203 32.06 -2.90 -0.84
CA THR A 203 32.44 -2.06 0.30
C THR A 203 31.27 -1.18 0.74
N ILE A 204 30.55 -0.53 -0.18
CA ILE A 204 29.39 0.29 0.17
C ILE A 204 28.29 -0.54 0.85
N ALA A 205 27.97 -1.71 0.31
CA ALA A 205 26.96 -2.59 0.90
C ALA A 205 27.36 -3.07 2.31
N ARG A 206 28.62 -3.44 2.54
CA ARG A 206 29.10 -3.86 3.87
C ARG A 206 29.12 -2.70 4.84
N GLU A 207 29.78 -1.62 4.45
CA GLU A 207 30.18 -0.56 5.38
C GLU A 207 29.07 0.47 5.65
N LEU A 208 28.16 0.69 4.70
CA LEU A 208 27.06 1.65 4.84
C LEU A 208 25.70 0.99 5.06
N CYS A 209 25.49 -0.23 4.55
CA CYS A 209 24.23 -0.95 4.76
C CYS A 209 24.33 -1.98 5.89
N GLY A 210 25.54 -2.36 6.33
CA GLY A 210 25.75 -3.41 7.33
C GLY A 210 25.51 -4.82 6.81
N ILE A 211 25.57 -5.03 5.48
CA ILE A 211 25.27 -6.33 4.85
C ILE A 211 26.53 -7.17 4.82
N GLU A 212 26.58 -8.25 5.59
CA GLU A 212 27.75 -9.13 5.68
C GLU A 212 28.12 -9.78 4.33
N LYS A 213 27.10 -10.18 3.56
CA LYS A 213 27.22 -10.87 2.27
C LYS A 213 26.60 -10.07 1.12
N PRO A 214 27.27 -9.02 0.62
CA PRO A 214 26.78 -8.19 -0.48
C PRO A 214 26.39 -8.97 -1.74
N GLU A 215 27.04 -10.10 -2.00
CA GLU A 215 26.75 -10.97 -3.13
C GLU A 215 25.27 -11.38 -3.18
N ASP A 216 24.65 -11.68 -2.03
CA ASP A 216 23.24 -12.08 -1.96
C ASP A 216 22.31 -10.90 -2.29
N LEU A 217 22.69 -9.67 -1.89
CA LEU A 217 21.94 -8.45 -2.22
C LEU A 217 21.96 -8.21 -3.73
N TYR A 218 23.14 -8.28 -4.33
CA TYR A 218 23.30 -8.05 -5.75
C TYR A 218 22.70 -9.20 -6.58
N GLU A 219 22.67 -10.44 -6.09
CA GLU A 219 21.92 -11.50 -6.76
C GLU A 219 20.40 -11.22 -6.80
N LEU A 220 19.87 -10.63 -5.73
CA LEU A 220 18.46 -10.25 -5.65
C LEU A 220 18.11 -9.07 -6.56
N LEU A 221 18.90 -7.98 -6.49
CA LEU A 221 18.55 -6.68 -7.09
C LEU A 221 19.27 -6.37 -8.41
N CYS A 222 20.25 -7.19 -8.81
CA CYS A 222 21.00 -6.98 -10.03
C CYS A 222 20.48 -7.86 -11.18
N ALA A 223 20.47 -7.30 -12.38
CA ALA A 223 20.45 -8.06 -13.62
C ALA A 223 21.85 -8.06 -14.24
N ASN A 224 22.18 -9.09 -15.02
CA ASN A 224 23.47 -9.21 -15.69
C ASN A 224 23.27 -9.61 -17.16
N GLU A 225 24.36 -9.67 -17.92
CA GLU A 225 24.35 -10.05 -19.35
C GLU A 225 23.77 -11.45 -19.62
N GLN A 226 23.75 -12.33 -18.60
CA GLN A 226 23.22 -13.70 -18.70
C GLN A 226 21.74 -13.78 -18.31
N PHE A 227 21.11 -12.67 -17.92
CA PHE A 227 19.71 -12.66 -17.51
C PHE A 227 18.79 -12.85 -18.73
N THR A 228 18.11 -13.99 -18.78
CA THR A 228 17.23 -14.39 -19.90
C THR A 228 15.76 -14.00 -19.70
N GLY A 229 15.41 -13.46 -18.53
CA GLY A 229 14.05 -13.01 -18.22
C GLY A 229 13.75 -11.61 -18.78
N VAL A 230 12.52 -11.14 -18.59
CA VAL A 230 12.18 -9.74 -18.84
C VAL A 230 12.90 -8.87 -17.83
N PHE A 231 13.83 -8.04 -18.29
CA PHE A 231 14.49 -7.05 -17.45
C PHE A 231 13.50 -5.94 -17.09
N ASP A 232 13.11 -5.90 -15.83
CA ASP A 232 12.31 -4.83 -15.26
C ASP A 232 13.19 -4.03 -14.30
N VAL A 233 13.49 -2.80 -14.70
CA VAL A 233 14.36 -1.88 -13.96
C VAL A 233 13.79 -1.50 -12.60
N LEU A 234 12.49 -1.67 -12.37
CA LEU A 234 11.90 -1.48 -11.05
C LEU A 234 12.20 -2.67 -10.13
N TYR A 235 12.13 -3.90 -10.64
CA TYR A 235 12.39 -5.12 -9.84
C TYR A 235 13.87 -5.42 -9.63
N ARG A 236 14.72 -5.13 -10.62
CA ARG A 236 16.17 -5.33 -10.58
C ARG A 236 16.87 -4.04 -11.01
N PRO A 237 16.93 -3.03 -10.13
CA PRO A 237 17.39 -1.70 -10.52
C PRO A 237 18.90 -1.63 -10.79
N VAL A 238 19.69 -2.60 -10.33
CA VAL A 238 21.14 -2.62 -10.56
C VAL A 238 21.44 -3.44 -11.81
N PHE A 239 22.42 -3.01 -12.61
CA PHE A 239 22.88 -3.77 -13.77
C PHE A 239 24.38 -4.04 -13.68
N ARG A 240 24.80 -5.29 -13.90
CA ARG A 240 26.21 -5.68 -13.95
C ARG A 240 26.64 -5.86 -15.40
N PHE A 241 27.66 -5.10 -15.80
CA PHE A 241 28.23 -5.14 -17.14
C PHE A 241 29.73 -4.89 -17.10
N GLY A 242 30.52 -5.69 -17.83
CA GLY A 242 31.96 -5.46 -17.94
C GLY A 242 32.74 -5.40 -16.62
N GLY A 243 32.27 -6.09 -15.57
CA GLY A 243 32.87 -6.06 -14.23
C GLY A 243 32.49 -4.84 -13.37
N GLU A 244 31.67 -3.93 -13.89
CA GLU A 244 31.11 -2.80 -13.16
C GLU A 244 29.64 -3.03 -12.80
N TYR A 245 29.20 -2.35 -11.76
CA TYR A 245 27.80 -2.23 -11.37
C TYR A 245 27.31 -0.82 -11.73
N LEU A 246 26.20 -0.77 -12.48
CA LEU A 246 25.49 0.43 -12.88
C LEU A 246 24.35 0.68 -11.90
N PHE A 247 24.34 1.87 -11.30
CA PHE A 247 23.40 2.30 -10.28
C PHE A 247 22.58 3.49 -10.79
N PRO A 248 21.36 3.25 -11.33
CA PRO A 248 20.45 4.33 -11.67
C PRO A 248 19.89 4.94 -10.37
N GLY A 249 20.56 5.97 -9.86
CA GLY A 249 20.31 6.55 -8.54
C GLY A 249 18.84 6.90 -8.32
N GLY A 250 18.22 7.61 -9.27
CA GLY A 250 16.80 7.98 -9.17
C GLY A 250 15.84 6.79 -9.12
N ILE A 251 16.16 5.67 -9.76
CA ILE A 251 15.30 4.46 -9.71
C ILE A 251 15.42 3.81 -8.33
N ILE A 252 16.64 3.66 -7.81
CA ILE A 252 16.87 3.10 -6.47
C ILE A 252 16.25 4.01 -5.39
N ALA A 253 16.42 5.32 -5.54
CA ALA A 253 15.97 6.34 -4.59
C ALA A 253 14.45 6.41 -4.45
N TYR A 254 13.70 6.34 -5.58
CA TYR A 254 12.28 6.66 -5.60
C TYR A 254 11.36 5.48 -5.97
N SER A 255 11.91 4.30 -6.25
CA SER A 255 11.08 3.10 -6.40
C SER A 255 10.65 2.52 -5.05
N ASN A 256 9.59 1.72 -5.03
CA ASN A 256 9.24 0.92 -3.86
C ASN A 256 10.12 -0.33 -3.81
N ILE A 257 11.40 -0.16 -3.45
CA ILE A 257 12.40 -1.23 -3.57
C ILE A 257 12.07 -2.43 -2.67
N MET A 258 11.42 -2.22 -1.52
CA MET A 258 11.03 -3.31 -0.61
C MET A 258 10.01 -4.23 -1.29
N ARG A 259 8.95 -3.63 -1.86
CA ARG A 259 7.96 -4.39 -2.65
C ARG A 259 8.61 -5.08 -3.84
N ASN A 260 9.52 -4.38 -4.52
CA ASN A 260 10.18 -4.89 -5.69
C ASN A 260 11.08 -6.10 -5.35
N ALA A 261 11.77 -6.04 -4.23
CA ALA A 261 12.58 -7.12 -3.68
C ALA A 261 11.72 -8.32 -3.27
N LEU A 262 10.58 -8.10 -2.62
CA LEU A 262 9.62 -9.18 -2.30
C LEU A 262 9.15 -9.90 -3.57
N HIS A 263 8.80 -9.14 -4.61
CA HIS A 263 8.40 -9.70 -5.89
C HIS A 263 9.55 -10.45 -6.58
N ALA A 264 10.75 -9.87 -6.63
CA ALA A 264 11.94 -10.49 -7.21
C ALA A 264 12.34 -11.79 -6.49
N ALA A 265 12.18 -11.83 -5.17
CA ALA A 265 12.38 -13.00 -4.33
C ALA A 265 11.24 -14.03 -4.42
N LYS A 266 10.10 -13.67 -5.01
CA LYS A 266 8.84 -14.45 -4.96
C LYS A 266 8.41 -14.78 -3.53
N PHE A 267 8.72 -13.89 -2.59
CA PHE A 267 8.41 -14.08 -1.17
C PHE A 267 6.92 -13.88 -0.92
N ARG A 268 6.33 -14.73 -0.08
CA ARG A 268 4.96 -14.55 0.43
C ARG A 268 4.91 -14.83 1.93
N PHE A 269 4.25 -13.95 2.67
CA PHE A 269 4.10 -14.05 4.12
C PHE A 269 3.20 -15.22 4.57
N ASP A 270 2.48 -15.85 3.64
CA ASP A 270 1.59 -16.99 3.86
C ASP A 270 2.20 -18.35 3.48
N SER A 271 3.45 -18.38 3.01
CA SER A 271 4.06 -19.58 2.40
C SER A 271 4.66 -20.57 3.40
N THR A 272 4.98 -20.11 4.61
CA THR A 272 5.28 -20.96 5.76
C THR A 272 3.99 -21.20 6.54
N GLU A 273 3.89 -22.27 7.34
CA GLU A 273 2.70 -22.69 8.12
C GLU A 273 2.06 -21.61 9.05
N SER A 274 2.57 -20.39 9.05
CA SER A 274 2.02 -19.18 9.65
C SER A 274 0.60 -18.87 9.18
N VAL A 275 -0.20 -18.35 10.12
CA VAL A 275 -1.56 -17.88 9.84
C VAL A 275 -1.49 -16.61 9.00
N ASP A 276 -2.44 -16.45 8.06
CA ASP A 276 -2.57 -15.21 7.29
C ASP A 276 -2.67 -14.03 8.28
N PRO A 277 -1.82 -12.98 8.14
CA PRO A 277 -1.76 -11.89 9.09
C PRO A 277 -3.10 -11.16 9.30
N ILE A 278 -3.95 -11.09 8.28
CA ILE A 278 -5.27 -10.44 8.36
C ILE A 278 -6.21 -11.30 9.22
N THR A 279 -6.20 -12.62 9.02
CA THR A 279 -6.98 -13.57 9.81
C THR A 279 -6.63 -13.48 11.30
N GLU A 280 -5.34 -13.52 11.66
CA GLU A 280 -4.93 -13.37 13.06
C GLU A 280 -5.34 -12.03 13.67
N ARG A 281 -5.26 -10.97 12.87
CA ARG A 281 -5.56 -9.62 13.32
C ARG A 281 -7.06 -9.43 13.58
N LEU A 282 -7.91 -9.96 12.71
CA LEU A 282 -9.37 -10.01 12.93
C LEU A 282 -9.73 -10.79 14.20
N VAL A 283 -9.18 -11.98 14.39
CA VAL A 283 -9.42 -12.79 15.61
C VAL A 283 -9.00 -12.02 16.85
N ARG A 284 -7.81 -11.43 16.85
CA ARG A 284 -7.33 -10.59 17.98
C ARG A 284 -8.25 -9.40 18.24
N THR A 285 -8.79 -8.79 17.20
CA THR A 285 -9.67 -7.62 17.32
C THR A 285 -11.01 -7.99 17.96
N PHE A 286 -11.65 -9.08 17.53
CA PHE A 286 -12.86 -9.58 18.20
C PHE A 286 -12.60 -9.97 19.66
N ASN A 287 -11.50 -10.67 19.93
CA ASN A 287 -11.14 -11.06 21.29
C ASN A 287 -10.94 -9.85 22.22
N ARG A 288 -10.39 -8.73 21.71
CA ARG A 288 -10.21 -7.49 22.47
C ARG A 288 -11.51 -6.84 22.90
N VAL A 289 -12.59 -7.01 22.14
CA VAL A 289 -13.93 -6.53 22.50
C VAL A 289 -14.78 -7.60 23.20
N GLY A 290 -14.15 -8.69 23.67
CA GLY A 290 -14.80 -9.74 24.44
C GLY A 290 -15.64 -10.71 23.60
N VAL A 291 -15.48 -10.72 22.27
CA VAL A 291 -16.22 -11.62 21.37
C VAL A 291 -15.29 -12.73 20.90
N LYS A 292 -15.70 -13.99 21.11
CA LYS A 292 -14.93 -15.16 20.69
C LYS A 292 -14.99 -15.35 19.17
N ALA A 293 -13.86 -15.22 18.49
CA ALA A 293 -13.69 -15.54 17.07
C ALA A 293 -12.87 -16.82 16.89
N ILE A 294 -13.23 -17.63 15.89
CA ILE A 294 -12.50 -18.84 15.50
C ILE A 294 -11.93 -18.64 14.11
N SER A 295 -10.65 -18.95 13.91
CA SER A 295 -10.00 -18.94 12.60
C SER A 295 -9.90 -20.31 11.94
N ARG A 296 -9.73 -20.34 10.60
CA ARG A 296 -9.42 -21.54 9.80
C ARG A 296 -10.41 -22.68 10.04
N VAL A 297 -11.69 -22.39 9.85
CA VAL A 297 -12.76 -23.37 10.06
C VAL A 297 -13.00 -24.14 8.76
N ASP A 298 -12.30 -25.26 8.61
CA ASP A 298 -12.62 -26.23 7.59
C ASP A 298 -14.02 -26.80 7.79
N TYR A 299 -14.69 -27.22 6.73
CA TYR A 299 -15.92 -28.00 6.79
C TYR A 299 -15.97 -29.03 5.67
N SER A 300 -16.59 -30.17 5.98
CA SER A 300 -16.91 -31.22 5.01
C SER A 300 -18.31 -31.70 5.33
N PHE A 301 -19.29 -31.19 4.58
CA PHE A 301 -20.70 -31.40 4.87
C PHE A 301 -21.48 -31.67 3.58
N ALA A 302 -22.29 -32.73 3.58
CA ALA A 302 -23.10 -33.14 2.43
C ALA A 302 -22.31 -33.22 1.10
N GLY A 303 -21.09 -33.76 1.16
CA GLY A 303 -20.20 -33.90 -0.01
C GLY A 303 -19.51 -32.60 -0.45
N GLN A 304 -19.79 -31.46 0.17
CA GLN A 304 -19.11 -30.18 -0.08
C GLN A 304 -17.99 -29.96 0.93
N LYS A 305 -16.86 -29.45 0.46
CA LYS A 305 -15.71 -29.05 1.30
C LYS A 305 -15.42 -27.57 1.11
N GLY A 306 -14.97 -26.94 2.18
CA GLY A 306 -14.49 -25.57 2.15
C GLY A 306 -13.82 -25.19 3.46
N GLU A 307 -13.34 -23.96 3.50
CA GLU A 307 -12.72 -23.33 4.66
C GLU A 307 -13.35 -21.95 4.82
N VAL A 308 -13.41 -21.47 6.06
CA VAL A 308 -13.76 -20.08 6.40
C VAL A 308 -12.62 -19.51 7.24
N ASP A 309 -12.07 -18.37 6.82
CA ASP A 309 -10.90 -17.79 7.50
C ASP A 309 -11.23 -17.33 8.92
N VAL A 310 -12.35 -16.65 9.13
CA VAL A 310 -12.83 -16.25 10.47
C VAL A 310 -14.35 -16.43 10.60
N LEU A 311 -14.78 -17.06 11.69
CA LEU A 311 -16.18 -17.17 12.12
C LEU A 311 -16.38 -16.56 13.50
N VAL A 312 -17.49 -15.82 13.66
CA VAL A 312 -17.86 -15.19 14.92
C VAL A 312 -19.37 -15.08 15.06
N VAL A 313 -19.87 -15.26 16.28
CA VAL A 313 -21.28 -15.08 16.63
C VAL A 313 -21.42 -13.87 17.55
N ILE A 314 -22.33 -12.95 17.21
CA ILE A 314 -22.70 -11.80 18.04
C ILE A 314 -24.22 -11.76 18.08
N GLY A 315 -24.80 -11.85 19.29
CA GLY A 315 -26.25 -11.96 19.44
C GLY A 315 -26.79 -13.19 18.68
N ASP A 316 -27.78 -12.96 17.82
CA ASP A 316 -28.42 -13.95 16.97
C ASP A 316 -27.83 -14.01 15.54
N GLN A 317 -26.68 -13.37 15.31
CA GLN A 317 -26.09 -13.23 13.99
C GLN A 317 -24.76 -13.98 13.89
N LEU A 318 -24.61 -14.81 12.85
CA LEU A 318 -23.32 -15.38 12.45
C LEU A 318 -22.64 -14.44 11.45
N PHE A 319 -21.35 -14.19 11.65
CA PHE A 319 -20.50 -13.50 10.69
C PHE A 319 -19.41 -14.43 10.18
N ALA A 320 -19.18 -14.39 8.88
CA ALA A 320 -18.14 -15.16 8.19
C ALA A 320 -17.26 -14.22 7.35
N PHE A 321 -15.96 -14.34 7.54
CA PHE A 321 -14.97 -13.53 6.83
C PHE A 321 -14.07 -14.42 5.99
N GLU A 322 -13.82 -13.97 4.76
CA GLU A 322 -12.72 -14.47 3.93
C GLU A 322 -11.66 -13.39 3.82
N CYS A 323 -10.44 -13.67 4.25
CA CYS A 323 -9.32 -12.74 4.33
C CYS A 323 -8.43 -12.89 3.10
N LYS A 324 -8.09 -11.76 2.46
CA LYS A 324 -7.24 -11.72 1.27
C LYS A 324 -6.12 -10.71 1.46
N ASN A 325 -4.94 -11.22 1.80
CA ASN A 325 -3.73 -10.42 1.93
C ASN A 325 -3.14 -10.12 0.55
N SER A 326 -3.26 -8.87 0.11
CA SER A 326 -2.62 -8.39 -1.11
C SER A 326 -2.17 -6.95 -0.93
N LEU A 327 -1.03 -6.63 -1.54
CA LEU A 327 -0.51 -5.26 -1.58
C LEU A 327 -1.45 -4.35 -2.37
N HIS A 328 -1.38 -3.05 -2.09
CA HIS A 328 -2.10 -2.06 -2.89
C HIS A 328 -1.57 -2.06 -4.33
N PRO A 329 -2.42 -2.15 -5.37
CA PRO A 329 -1.94 -2.24 -6.75
C PRO A 329 -1.36 -0.89 -7.24
N CYS A 330 -0.24 -0.95 -7.95
CA CYS A 330 0.40 0.19 -8.60
C CYS A 330 -0.19 0.49 -9.99
N ASN A 331 -0.90 -0.46 -10.59
CA ASN A 331 -1.49 -0.32 -11.92
C ASN A 331 -2.68 -1.30 -12.10
N THR A 332 -3.38 -1.17 -13.23
CA THR A 332 -4.53 -2.03 -13.58
C THR A 332 -4.16 -3.50 -13.72
N HIS A 333 -2.91 -3.84 -14.11
CA HIS A 333 -2.48 -5.23 -14.20
C HIS A 333 -2.41 -5.91 -12.84
N GLU A 334 -1.91 -5.22 -11.82
CA GLU A 334 -1.88 -5.72 -10.46
C GLU A 334 -3.27 -5.66 -9.79
N LEU A 335 -4.09 -4.66 -10.13
CA LEU A 335 -5.47 -4.56 -9.64
C LEU A 335 -6.29 -5.82 -9.95
N ARG A 336 -5.98 -6.50 -11.07
CA ARG A 336 -6.59 -7.78 -11.44
C ARG A 336 -6.45 -8.83 -10.36
N GLN A 337 -5.30 -8.87 -9.67
CA GLN A 337 -5.07 -9.84 -8.60
C GLN A 337 -6.01 -9.58 -7.42
N SER A 338 -6.15 -8.31 -7.00
CA SER A 338 -7.09 -7.94 -5.93
C SER A 338 -8.54 -8.24 -6.32
N TYR A 339 -8.91 -8.01 -7.58
CA TYR A 339 -10.25 -8.36 -8.06
C TYR A 339 -10.48 -9.88 -8.06
N GLY A 340 -9.52 -10.65 -8.57
CA GLY A 340 -9.58 -12.12 -8.55
C GLY A 340 -9.71 -12.68 -7.13
N TYR A 341 -9.02 -12.08 -6.16
CA TYR A 341 -9.18 -12.45 -4.75
C TYR A 341 -10.59 -12.15 -4.20
N ALA A 342 -11.18 -11.01 -4.56
CA ALA A 342 -12.55 -10.70 -4.19
C ALA A 342 -13.54 -11.71 -4.77
N ILE A 343 -13.42 -12.04 -6.07
CA ILE A 343 -14.27 -13.03 -6.74
C ILE A 343 -14.16 -14.41 -6.08
N ASN A 344 -12.94 -14.88 -5.83
CA ASN A 344 -12.73 -16.16 -5.14
C ASN A 344 -13.37 -16.17 -3.75
N GLY A 345 -13.25 -15.06 -3.01
CA GLY A 345 -13.89 -14.92 -1.70
C GLY A 345 -15.42 -14.93 -1.77
N PHE A 346 -16.02 -14.29 -2.78
CA PHE A 346 -17.46 -14.36 -3.01
C PHE A 346 -17.92 -15.80 -3.31
N GLU A 347 -17.16 -16.57 -4.08
CA GLU A 347 -17.49 -17.97 -4.36
C GLU A 347 -17.43 -18.85 -3.10
N GLN A 348 -16.40 -18.67 -2.26
CA GLN A 348 -16.25 -19.40 -0.99
C GLN A 348 -17.39 -19.07 -0.02
N LEU A 349 -17.66 -17.79 0.19
CA LEU A 349 -18.72 -17.32 1.08
C LEU A 349 -20.11 -17.67 0.52
N GLY A 350 -20.29 -17.70 -0.80
CA GLY A 350 -21.52 -18.13 -1.45
C GLY A 350 -21.83 -19.61 -1.23
N LYS A 351 -20.79 -20.47 -1.23
CA LYS A 351 -20.93 -21.89 -0.85
C LYS A 351 -21.37 -22.03 0.61
N LEU A 352 -20.71 -21.30 1.51
CA LEU A 352 -21.06 -21.29 2.93
C LEU A 352 -22.51 -20.84 3.15
N ARG A 353 -22.95 -19.77 2.49
CA ARG A 353 -24.32 -19.25 2.61
C ARG A 353 -25.36 -20.29 2.22
N ARG A 354 -25.17 -20.99 1.09
CA ARG A 354 -26.08 -22.07 0.65
C ARG A 354 -26.12 -23.25 1.64
N LEU A 355 -24.99 -23.57 2.27
CA LEU A 355 -24.97 -24.62 3.30
C LEU A 355 -25.68 -24.16 4.57
N PHE A 356 -25.55 -22.89 4.94
CA PHE A 356 -26.18 -22.31 6.13
C PHE A 356 -27.71 -22.26 6.05
N GLU A 357 -28.29 -22.24 4.85
CA GLU A 357 -29.74 -22.40 4.64
C GLU A 357 -30.26 -23.78 5.07
N ARG A 358 -29.38 -24.76 5.29
CA ARG A 358 -29.77 -26.10 5.75
C ARG A 358 -29.83 -26.18 7.27
N PRO A 359 -30.95 -26.64 7.87
CA PRO A 359 -31.11 -26.70 9.33
C PRO A 359 -30.05 -27.53 10.07
N ASP A 360 -29.53 -28.57 9.43
CA ASP A 360 -28.53 -29.49 9.97
C ASP A 360 -27.10 -28.91 9.94
N PHE A 361 -26.82 -27.95 9.07
CA PHE A 361 -25.48 -27.37 8.95
C PHE A 361 -25.10 -26.48 10.14
N ALA A 362 -26.04 -25.68 10.66
CA ALA A 362 -25.79 -24.87 11.85
C ALA A 362 -25.43 -25.74 13.06
N HIS A 363 -26.08 -26.90 13.20
CA HIS A 363 -25.74 -27.87 14.23
C HIS A 363 -24.34 -28.44 14.05
N TYR A 364 -24.00 -28.86 12.82
CA TYR A 364 -22.66 -29.34 12.47
C TYR A 364 -21.57 -28.29 12.81
N MET A 365 -21.77 -27.03 12.42
CA MET A 365 -20.82 -25.96 12.69
C MET A 365 -20.69 -25.65 14.18
N ARG A 366 -21.78 -25.76 14.94
CA ARG A 366 -21.77 -25.62 16.40
C ARG A 366 -20.89 -26.68 17.05
N GLU A 367 -21.07 -27.94 16.70
CA GLU A 367 -20.25 -29.04 17.23
C GLU A 367 -18.78 -28.89 16.86
N LYS A 368 -18.51 -28.46 15.63
CA LYS A 368 -17.15 -28.29 15.12
C LYS A 368 -16.39 -27.11 15.76
N THR A 369 -17.06 -25.99 15.98
CA THR A 369 -16.40 -24.74 16.42
C THR A 369 -16.56 -24.46 17.91
N GLY A 370 -17.54 -25.08 18.57
CA GLY A 370 -17.93 -24.73 19.93
C GLY A 370 -18.44 -23.29 20.09
N LEU A 371 -18.86 -22.64 18.99
CA LEU A 371 -19.54 -21.34 19.03
C LEU A 371 -21.00 -21.51 19.46
N ALA A 372 -21.54 -20.51 20.16
CA ALA A 372 -22.93 -20.49 20.61
C ALA A 372 -23.89 -20.21 19.45
N MET A 373 -24.07 -21.18 18.55
CA MET A 373 -24.95 -21.05 17.38
C MET A 373 -26.41 -21.40 17.68
N GLN A 374 -26.87 -21.27 18.93
CA GLN A 374 -28.28 -21.43 19.26
C GLN A 374 -29.07 -20.19 18.81
N ASN A 375 -30.19 -20.39 18.11
CA ASN A 375 -31.09 -19.31 17.66
C ASN A 375 -30.47 -18.30 16.69
N ILE A 376 -29.51 -18.71 15.85
CA ILE A 376 -28.99 -17.83 14.80
C ILE A 376 -30.09 -17.56 13.76
N THR A 377 -30.37 -16.29 13.51
CA THR A 377 -31.42 -15.82 12.59
C THR A 377 -30.86 -15.38 11.23
N GLY A 378 -29.54 -15.15 11.14
CA GLY A 378 -28.92 -14.67 9.91
C GLY A 378 -27.44 -15.01 9.77
N LEU A 379 -26.96 -14.89 8.52
CA LEU A 379 -25.54 -14.97 8.15
C LEU A 379 -25.12 -13.68 7.42
N THR A 380 -24.06 -13.06 7.93
CA THR A 380 -23.40 -11.89 7.34
C THR A 380 -22.03 -12.32 6.87
N THR A 381 -21.72 -12.02 5.62
CA THR A 381 -20.48 -12.47 4.98
C THR A 381 -19.70 -11.28 4.46
N CYS A 382 -18.38 -11.29 4.62
CA CYS A 382 -17.52 -10.20 4.18
C CYS A 382 -16.19 -10.74 3.64
N VAL A 383 -15.74 -10.24 2.50
CA VAL A 383 -14.36 -10.39 2.06
C VAL A 383 -13.56 -9.25 2.69
N VAL A 384 -12.51 -9.57 3.43
CA VAL A 384 -11.63 -8.59 4.07
C VAL A 384 -10.32 -8.52 3.32
N THR A 385 -9.97 -7.34 2.81
CA THR A 385 -8.78 -7.13 1.99
C THR A 385 -7.71 -6.36 2.74
N GLY A 386 -6.44 -6.71 2.50
CA GLY A 386 -5.30 -5.97 3.05
C GLY A 386 -5.15 -4.56 2.46
N ASN A 387 -5.49 -4.41 1.19
CA ASN A 387 -5.55 -3.11 0.51
C ASN A 387 -6.98 -2.54 0.48
N ARG A 388 -7.10 -1.31 -0.02
CA ARG A 388 -8.36 -0.54 -0.06
C ARG A 388 -9.18 -0.70 -1.34
N MET A 389 -8.68 -1.46 -2.30
CA MET A 389 -9.41 -1.65 -3.55
C MET A 389 -10.71 -2.39 -3.28
N PHE A 390 -11.76 -2.01 -4.01
CA PHE A 390 -13.09 -2.60 -3.92
C PHE A 390 -13.77 -2.42 -2.56
N THR A 391 -13.23 -1.63 -1.64
CA THR A 391 -13.87 -1.35 -0.36
C THR A 391 -15.19 -0.58 -0.59
N GLY A 392 -16.30 -1.14 -0.09
CA GLY A 392 -17.66 -0.68 -0.41
C GLY A 392 -18.34 -1.46 -1.56
N TYR A 393 -17.61 -2.27 -2.32
CA TYR A 393 -18.18 -3.12 -3.36
C TYR A 393 -18.90 -4.33 -2.76
N GLU A 394 -20.01 -4.73 -3.37
CA GLU A 394 -20.78 -5.90 -2.97
C GLU A 394 -21.19 -6.72 -4.19
N VAL A 395 -21.12 -8.05 -4.07
CA VAL A 395 -21.71 -8.98 -5.05
C VAL A 395 -22.50 -10.04 -4.30
N ASN A 396 -23.78 -10.21 -4.64
CA ASN A 396 -24.66 -11.24 -4.07
C ASN A 396 -24.72 -11.22 -2.52
N GLY A 397 -24.73 -10.03 -1.89
CA GLY A 397 -24.75 -9.91 -0.42
C GLY A 397 -23.41 -10.20 0.26
N HIS A 398 -22.32 -10.34 -0.51
CA HIS A 398 -20.95 -10.46 0.00
C HIS A 398 -20.23 -9.13 -0.20
N ALA A 399 -20.01 -8.42 0.91
CA ALA A 399 -19.38 -7.10 0.89
C ALA A 399 -17.85 -7.21 0.95
N VAL A 400 -17.14 -6.24 0.39
CA VAL A 400 -15.69 -6.11 0.50
C VAL A 400 -15.34 -4.95 1.45
N ARG A 401 -14.48 -5.22 2.43
CA ARG A 401 -14.02 -4.21 3.41
C ARG A 401 -12.51 -4.27 3.60
N ASN A 402 -11.89 -3.12 3.82
CA ASN A 402 -10.49 -3.07 4.21
C ASN A 402 -10.30 -3.50 5.67
N VAL A 403 -9.22 -4.25 5.94
CA VAL A 403 -8.89 -4.76 7.28
C VAL A 403 -8.78 -3.66 8.35
N TYR A 404 -8.16 -2.51 8.05
CA TYR A 404 -8.03 -1.44 9.05
C TYR A 404 -9.37 -0.80 9.38
N GLU A 405 -10.25 -0.69 8.40
CA GLU A 405 -11.55 -0.06 8.59
C GLU A 405 -12.51 -0.98 9.35
N ILE A 406 -12.54 -2.27 9.00
CA ILE A 406 -13.36 -3.24 9.75
C ILE A 406 -12.84 -3.45 11.17
N GLU A 407 -11.53 -3.42 11.41
CA GLU A 407 -11.00 -3.44 12.78
C GLU A 407 -11.47 -2.25 13.60
N ASN A 408 -11.41 -1.05 13.00
CA ASN A 408 -11.88 0.15 13.65
C ASN A 408 -13.40 0.06 13.96
N ALA A 409 -14.18 -0.55 13.06
CA ALA A 409 -15.59 -0.83 13.29
C ALA A 409 -15.83 -1.85 14.41
N ILE A 410 -15.04 -2.93 14.47
CA ILE A 410 -15.11 -3.94 15.54
C ILE A 410 -14.68 -3.37 16.87
N MET A 411 -13.75 -2.39 16.92
CA MET A 411 -13.25 -1.79 18.17
C MET A 411 -14.12 -0.64 18.70
N GLY A 412 -15.19 -0.25 17.98
CA GLY A 412 -16.03 0.88 18.36
C GLY A 412 -15.40 2.25 18.09
N GLY A 413 -14.43 2.30 17.18
CA GLY A 413 -13.80 3.54 16.75
C GLY A 413 -14.71 4.37 15.84
N ALA A 414 -14.07 5.28 15.10
CA ALA A 414 -14.76 6.17 14.18
C ALA A 414 -13.96 6.39 12.90
N ALA A 415 -14.66 6.59 11.79
CA ALA A 415 -14.04 7.12 10.57
C ALA A 415 -14.05 8.65 10.64
N GLN A 416 -12.88 9.26 10.45
CA GLN A 416 -12.70 10.70 10.46
C GLN A 416 -12.44 11.22 9.05
N PHE A 417 -13.11 12.33 8.72
CA PHE A 417 -12.96 13.03 7.45
C PHE A 417 -12.84 14.52 7.72
N SER A 418 -11.82 15.16 7.17
CA SER A 418 -11.58 16.59 7.37
C SER A 418 -11.47 17.27 6.02
N PHE A 419 -12.23 18.36 5.84
CA PHE A 419 -12.26 19.12 4.59
C PHE A 419 -12.05 20.60 4.87
N ALA A 420 -11.35 21.28 3.97
CA ALA A 420 -11.28 22.73 4.02
C ALA A 420 -12.68 23.33 3.86
N LYS A 421 -13.05 24.28 4.74
CA LYS A 421 -14.33 25.01 4.66
C LYS A 421 -14.44 25.84 3.38
N ASP A 422 -13.30 26.32 2.89
CA ASP A 422 -13.17 27.01 1.62
C ASP A 422 -12.24 26.24 0.68
N LEU A 423 -12.79 25.67 -0.38
CA LEU A 423 -12.02 24.91 -1.37
C LEU A 423 -11.08 25.79 -2.22
N LEU A 424 -11.30 27.10 -2.28
CA LEU A 424 -10.38 28.05 -2.92
C LEU A 424 -9.18 28.36 -2.02
N HIS A 425 -9.32 28.15 -0.71
CA HIS A 425 -8.28 28.33 0.28
C HIS A 425 -8.08 27.03 1.06
N PRO A 426 -7.54 25.97 0.43
CA PRO A 426 -7.43 24.64 1.03
C PRO A 426 -6.52 24.58 2.27
N ASN A 427 -5.73 25.61 2.53
CA ASN A 427 -4.90 25.74 3.75
C ASN A 427 -5.60 26.52 4.87
N GLY A 428 -6.87 26.88 4.70
CA GLY A 428 -7.67 27.62 5.68
C GLY A 428 -8.26 26.72 6.77
N GLU A 429 -9.40 27.13 7.32
CA GLU A 429 -10.10 26.35 8.35
C GLU A 429 -10.64 25.03 7.80
N TYR A 430 -10.61 23.99 8.63
CA TYR A 430 -11.16 22.68 8.33
C TYR A 430 -12.45 22.42 9.12
N GLU A 431 -13.34 21.64 8.54
CA GLU A 431 -14.46 21.00 9.21
C GLU A 431 -14.19 19.50 9.29
N THR A 432 -14.30 18.93 10.49
CA THR A 432 -13.99 17.52 10.75
C THR A 432 -15.27 16.78 11.11
N PHE A 433 -15.53 15.71 10.36
CA PHE A 433 -16.65 14.79 10.52
C PHE A 433 -16.17 13.49 11.15
N ARG A 434 -16.89 13.02 12.16
CA ARG A 434 -16.62 11.76 12.86
C ARG A 434 -17.82 10.83 12.71
N PHE A 435 -17.68 9.78 11.91
CA PHE A 435 -18.68 8.72 11.78
C PHE A 435 -18.42 7.64 12.84
N ARG A 436 -19.35 7.41 13.75
CA ARG A 436 -19.24 6.35 14.76
C ARG A 436 -19.74 5.01 14.23
N PHE A 437 -18.96 3.94 14.45
CA PHE A 437 -19.37 2.60 14.03
C PHE A 437 -20.37 1.95 14.99
N TRP A 438 -20.28 2.23 16.28
CA TRP A 438 -21.22 1.71 17.28
C TRP A 438 -22.30 2.73 17.60
N ASN A 439 -23.52 2.25 17.82
CA ASN A 439 -24.59 3.06 18.44
C ASN A 439 -24.44 3.12 19.97
N GLY A 440 -23.93 2.05 20.57
CA GLY A 440 -23.82 1.88 22.02
C GLY A 440 -22.39 1.88 22.54
N LYS A 441 -22.23 1.39 23.77
CA LYS A 441 -20.91 1.26 24.45
C LYS A 441 -20.22 -0.08 24.18
N GLN A 442 -20.90 -1.02 23.55
CA GLN A 442 -20.42 -2.37 23.28
C GLN A 442 -20.79 -2.74 21.85
N LEU A 443 -20.05 -3.69 21.28
CA LEU A 443 -20.31 -4.22 19.95
C LEU A 443 -21.64 -4.95 19.91
N GLU A 444 -22.57 -4.49 19.08
CA GLU A 444 -23.80 -5.22 18.78
C GLU A 444 -23.79 -5.76 17.34
N ALA A 445 -24.58 -6.81 17.09
CA ALA A 445 -24.69 -7.40 15.75
C ALA A 445 -25.10 -6.36 14.70
N ASN A 446 -26.04 -5.47 15.06
CA ASN A 446 -26.52 -4.41 14.17
C ASN A 446 -25.44 -3.40 13.79
N ASP A 447 -24.42 -3.17 14.62
CA ASP A 447 -23.32 -2.27 14.27
C ASP A 447 -22.52 -2.82 13.07
N LEU A 448 -22.23 -4.11 13.07
CA LEU A 448 -21.52 -4.76 11.96
C LEU A 448 -22.44 -5.05 10.77
N ILE A 449 -23.71 -5.39 10.99
CA ILE A 449 -24.68 -5.51 9.88
C ILE A 449 -24.80 -4.17 9.14
N ASP A 450 -24.93 -3.06 9.86
CA ASP A 450 -25.06 -1.73 9.26
C ASP A 450 -23.80 -1.33 8.49
N TYR A 451 -22.63 -1.70 8.98
CA TYR A 451 -21.36 -1.40 8.32
C TYR A 451 -21.05 -2.32 7.12
N ILE A 452 -21.31 -3.63 7.27
CA ILE A 452 -20.96 -4.65 6.26
C ILE A 452 -22.07 -4.79 5.21
N GLN A 453 -23.31 -5.06 5.63
CA GLN A 453 -24.41 -5.35 4.69
C GLN A 453 -25.12 -4.10 4.22
N ARG A 454 -25.39 -3.14 5.11
CA ARG A 454 -26.10 -1.90 4.72
C ARG A 454 -25.17 -0.81 4.19
N ASP A 455 -23.87 -1.07 4.25
CA ASP A 455 -22.81 -0.21 3.74
C ASP A 455 -22.96 1.26 4.17
N SER A 456 -23.24 1.45 5.46
CA SER A 456 -23.59 2.76 6.05
C SER A 456 -22.53 3.84 5.88
N LEU A 457 -21.26 3.48 5.65
CA LEU A 457 -20.18 4.43 5.44
C LEU A 457 -19.90 4.72 3.95
N HIS A 458 -19.68 3.69 3.13
CA HIS A 458 -19.18 3.90 1.75
C HIS A 458 -20.26 4.45 0.83
N GLN A 459 -21.54 4.10 1.06
CA GLN A 459 -22.63 4.65 0.28
C GLN A 459 -22.73 6.18 0.38
N ILE A 460 -22.29 6.78 1.50
CA ILE A 460 -22.19 8.23 1.65
C ILE A 460 -21.24 8.79 0.58
N ALA A 461 -20.05 8.20 0.46
CA ALA A 461 -19.07 8.60 -0.55
C ALA A 461 -19.56 8.29 -1.97
N PHE A 462 -20.17 7.13 -2.21
CA PHE A 462 -20.63 6.72 -3.55
C PHE A 462 -21.77 7.61 -4.07
N ARG A 463 -22.63 8.15 -3.19
CA ARG A 463 -23.66 9.12 -3.56
C ARG A 463 -23.08 10.49 -3.91
N ALA A 464 -22.00 10.89 -3.25
CA ALA A 464 -21.28 12.12 -3.54
C ALA A 464 -20.37 12.03 -4.79
N MET A 465 -20.17 10.84 -5.36
CA MET A 465 -19.36 10.68 -6.56
C MET A 465 -20.12 11.08 -7.83
N LYS A 466 -19.55 12.02 -8.60
CA LYS A 466 -20.07 12.48 -9.90
C LYS A 466 -19.39 11.77 -11.05
N SER A 467 -20.16 11.41 -12.06
CA SER A 467 -19.60 10.80 -13.27
C SER A 467 -18.68 11.79 -13.98
N SER A 468 -17.53 11.30 -14.42
CA SER A 468 -16.53 12.02 -15.19
C SER A 468 -16.10 11.18 -16.37
N VAL A 469 -15.68 11.82 -17.46
CA VAL A 469 -15.19 11.12 -18.65
C VAL A 469 -13.78 11.60 -18.96
N GLN A 470 -12.82 10.68 -18.89
CA GLN A 470 -11.46 10.95 -19.33
C GLN A 470 -11.34 10.64 -20.82
N VAL A 471 -10.95 11.63 -21.62
CA VAL A 471 -10.80 11.50 -23.08
C VAL A 471 -9.33 11.39 -23.45
N ILE A 472 -8.95 10.31 -24.14
CA ILE A 472 -7.59 10.07 -24.65
C ILE A 472 -7.64 10.08 -26.19
N PRO A 473 -7.07 11.09 -26.86
CA PRO A 473 -7.13 11.18 -28.32
C PRO A 473 -6.10 10.28 -29.01
N PHE A 474 -6.56 9.47 -29.97
CA PHE A 474 -5.78 8.60 -30.85
C PHE A 474 -6.00 8.99 -32.33
N GLY A 475 -5.32 10.05 -32.75
CA GLY A 475 -5.48 10.59 -34.10
C GLY A 475 -6.90 11.09 -34.33
N ARG A 476 -7.65 10.45 -35.23
CA ARG A 476 -9.05 10.78 -35.54
C ARG A 476 -10.06 10.04 -34.65
N ARG A 477 -9.59 9.16 -33.76
CA ARG A 477 -10.42 8.41 -32.83
C ARG A 477 -10.11 8.83 -31.40
N GLU A 478 -11.03 8.53 -30.49
CA GLU A 478 -10.87 8.80 -29.07
C GLU A 478 -11.17 7.54 -28.25
N LEU A 479 -10.44 7.38 -27.16
CA LEU A 479 -10.74 6.40 -26.11
C LEU A 479 -11.28 7.18 -24.92
N ARG A 480 -12.49 6.87 -24.47
CA ARG A 480 -13.18 7.58 -23.40
C ARG A 480 -13.40 6.64 -22.23
N PHE A 481 -12.92 6.99 -21.04
CA PHE A 481 -13.15 6.23 -19.81
C PHE A 481 -14.24 6.92 -19.01
N LYS A 482 -15.42 6.29 -18.89
CA LYS A 482 -16.41 6.70 -17.89
C LYS A 482 -15.85 6.30 -16.52
N SER A 483 -15.75 7.28 -15.64
CA SER A 483 -15.22 7.17 -14.30
C SER A 483 -16.02 8.04 -13.33
N PHE A 484 -15.52 8.18 -12.11
CA PHE A 484 -16.14 8.95 -11.04
C PHE A 484 -15.10 9.81 -10.32
N LEU A 485 -15.52 11.00 -9.93
CA LEU A 485 -14.77 11.90 -9.06
C LEU A 485 -15.60 12.14 -7.80
N LEU A 486 -14.96 12.20 -6.64
CA LEU A 486 -15.63 12.58 -5.40
C LEU A 486 -15.88 14.08 -5.41
N ASP A 487 -17.15 14.48 -5.29
CA ASP A 487 -17.49 15.86 -4.98
C ASP A 487 -17.39 16.04 -3.47
N VAL A 488 -16.41 16.83 -3.03
CA VAL A 488 -16.11 17.02 -1.61
C VAL A 488 -17.22 17.78 -0.89
N GLN A 489 -17.90 18.70 -1.58
CA GLN A 489 -18.99 19.47 -0.97
C GLN A 489 -20.21 18.58 -0.75
N ASP A 490 -20.59 17.82 -1.78
CA ASP A 490 -21.67 16.84 -1.66
C ASP A 490 -21.34 15.78 -0.61
N PHE A 491 -20.09 15.35 -0.52
CA PHE A 491 -19.68 14.37 0.49
C PHE A 491 -19.82 14.93 1.91
N ALA A 492 -19.39 16.17 2.14
CA ALA A 492 -19.60 16.85 3.42
C ALA A 492 -21.10 17.02 3.75
N GLU A 493 -21.94 17.34 2.76
CA GLU A 493 -23.40 17.40 2.94
C GLU A 493 -24.03 16.05 3.29
N GLU A 494 -23.65 14.99 2.59
CA GLU A 494 -24.12 13.63 2.87
C GLU A 494 -23.68 13.18 4.28
N LEU A 495 -22.47 13.55 4.71
CA LEU A 495 -22.00 13.32 6.08
C LEU A 495 -22.84 14.09 7.11
N ARG A 496 -23.14 15.38 6.88
CA ARG A 496 -23.97 16.20 7.79
C ARG A 496 -25.36 15.61 8.01
N ARG A 497 -25.94 14.96 6.99
CA ARG A 497 -27.28 14.37 7.04
C ARG A 497 -27.29 13.00 7.74
N HIS A 498 -26.13 12.38 7.95
CA HIS A 498 -26.07 11.02 8.45
C HIS A 498 -26.17 10.96 9.98
N ALA A 499 -27.12 10.18 10.52
CA ALA A 499 -27.43 10.15 11.96
C ALA A 499 -26.26 9.69 12.86
N ARG A 500 -25.27 8.97 12.30
CA ARG A 500 -24.07 8.51 13.02
C ARG A 500 -22.87 9.45 12.93
N VAL A 501 -23.02 10.61 12.28
CA VAL A 501 -21.94 11.57 12.09
C VAL A 501 -22.07 12.71 13.09
N GLU A 502 -20.95 13.03 13.73
CA GLU A 502 -20.79 14.20 14.58
C GLU A 502 -19.80 15.16 13.93
N ILE A 503 -20.06 16.46 14.04
CA ILE A 503 -19.13 17.51 13.60
C ILE A 503 -18.25 17.85 14.80
N ALA A 504 -16.95 17.58 14.69
CA ALA A 504 -15.99 17.93 15.73
C ALA A 504 -15.70 19.44 15.70
N PRO A 505 -15.55 20.10 16.87
CA PRO A 505 -15.16 21.52 16.92
C PRO A 505 -13.83 21.74 16.19
N SER A 506 -13.69 22.88 15.50
CA SER A 506 -12.53 23.25 14.69
C SER A 506 -11.30 23.67 15.50
N SER A 507 -10.97 22.93 16.56
CA SER A 507 -9.82 23.20 17.41
C SER A 507 -9.23 21.90 17.94
N GLU A 508 -8.51 21.20 17.08
CA GLU A 508 -7.30 20.45 17.42
C GLU A 508 -6.60 20.14 16.09
N PRO A 509 -5.34 20.55 15.91
CA PRO A 509 -4.48 19.94 14.89
C PRO A 509 -4.36 18.44 15.18
N LEU A 510 -4.06 17.67 14.13
CA LEU A 510 -4.01 16.20 14.11
C LEU A 510 -3.18 15.58 15.25
#